data_AF-A0A529NZH3-F1
#
_entry.id   AF-A0A529NZH3-F1
#
_cell.length_a   1.000
_cell.length_b   1.000
_cell.length_c   1.000
_cell.angle_alpha   90.00
_cell.angle_beta   90.00
_cell.angle_gamma   90.00
#
_symmetry.space_group_name_H-M   'P 1'
#
loop_
_entity.id
_entity.type
_entity.pdbx_description
1 polymer ?
#
loop_
_entity_poly.entity_id
_entity_poly.type
_entity_poly.pdbx_seq_one_letter_code
_entity_poly.pdbx_strand_id
1 'polypeptide(L)'
;MVATDYGGTTDFINELTGYPVAYALEPVRHGEYVQTKGQVWATANADAAVEALRMVYASPGDAEARARRGFAFLKEQQSLVVVGRRIAQILWEHGLIQQPTGPDTTVPAGRSS
;
A
#
# COMPACT_ATOMS: atom_id res chain seq x y z
N MET A 1 3.86 -5.26 9.62
CA MET A 1 3.27 -6.23 8.68
C MET A 1 4.37 -7.06 8.05
N VAL A 2 4.08 -8.31 7.72
CA VAL A 2 4.95 -9.20 6.92
C VAL A 2 4.24 -9.40 5.59
N ALA A 3 4.88 -9.09 4.47
CA ALA A 3 4.27 -9.19 3.14
C ALA A 3 5.33 -9.36 2.06
N THR A 4 4.93 -9.84 0.89
CA THR A 4 5.81 -9.89 -0.29
C THR A 4 6.27 -8.50 -0.68
N ASP A 5 7.52 -8.41 -1.11
CA ASP A 5 8.11 -7.19 -1.68
C ASP A 5 7.68 -7.00 -3.15
N TYR A 6 6.38 -7.11 -3.44
CA TYR A 6 5.86 -7.08 -4.80
C TYR A 6 4.48 -6.42 -4.89
N GLY A 7 4.29 -5.58 -5.92
CA GLY A 7 3.02 -4.93 -6.19
C GLY A 7 2.66 -3.89 -5.14
N GLY A 8 1.37 -3.67 -4.90
CA GLY A 8 0.91 -2.56 -4.03
C GLY A 8 1.42 -2.59 -2.59
N THR A 9 1.92 -3.72 -2.07
CA THR A 9 2.52 -3.77 -0.74
C THR A 9 3.82 -2.98 -0.64
N THR A 10 4.58 -2.84 -1.73
CA THR A 10 5.84 -2.07 -1.76
C THR A 10 5.61 -0.58 -1.59
N ASP A 11 4.40 -0.10 -1.84
CA ASP A 11 4.05 1.32 -1.69
C ASP A 11 4.06 1.78 -0.22
N PHE A 12 4.06 0.86 0.75
CA PHE A 12 4.00 1.19 2.17
C PHE A 12 4.71 0.20 3.12
N ILE A 13 5.18 -0.95 2.63
CA ILE A 13 5.97 -1.92 3.39
C ILE A 13 7.42 -1.87 2.90
N ASN A 14 8.32 -1.47 3.79
CA ASN A 14 9.78 -1.51 3.62
C ASN A 14 10.45 -1.91 4.95
N GLU A 15 11.77 -1.93 5.01
CA GLU A 15 12.50 -2.34 6.22
C GLU A 15 12.31 -1.38 7.41
N LEU A 16 11.75 -0.19 7.21
CA LEU A 16 11.43 0.74 8.30
C LEU A 16 10.00 0.58 8.82
N THR A 17 9.06 0.20 7.94
CA THR A 17 7.62 0.13 8.24
C THR A 17 7.08 -1.28 8.45
N GLY A 18 7.86 -2.31 8.11
CA GLY A 18 7.47 -3.72 8.25
C GLY A 18 8.62 -4.69 8.01
N TYR A 19 8.28 -5.83 7.41
CA TYR A 19 9.19 -6.92 7.08
C TYR A 19 8.87 -7.37 5.64
N PRO A 20 9.53 -6.79 4.63
CA PRO A 20 9.38 -7.23 3.24
C PRO A 20 9.96 -8.64 3.07
N VAL A 21 9.24 -9.49 2.35
CA VAL A 21 9.61 -10.88 2.08
C VAL A 21 9.89 -11.04 0.59
N ALA A 22 11.05 -11.58 0.26
CA ALA A 22 11.41 -11.90 -1.11
C ALA A 22 10.40 -12.88 -1.74
N TYR A 23 10.25 -12.83 -3.06
CA TYR A 23 9.27 -13.61 -3.80
C TYR A 23 9.86 -14.20 -5.07
N ALA A 24 9.22 -15.24 -5.58
CA ALA A 24 9.43 -15.75 -6.93
C ALA A 24 8.20 -15.43 -7.80
N LEU A 25 8.44 -15.02 -9.05
CA LEU A 25 7.35 -14.85 -10.01
C LEU A 25 7.06 -16.17 -10.69
N GLU A 26 5.84 -16.65 -10.52
CA GLU A 26 5.37 -17.92 -11.08
C GLU A 26 4.18 -17.68 -11.99
N PRO A 27 4.12 -18.29 -13.18
CA PRO A 27 2.94 -18.20 -14.04
C PRO A 27 1.69 -18.74 -13.32
N VAL A 28 0.58 -18.02 -13.45
CA VAL A 28 -0.71 -18.50 -12.93
C VAL A 28 -1.13 -19.76 -13.70
N ARG A 29 -1.34 -20.87 -12.99
CA ARG A 29 -1.72 -22.13 -13.65
C ARG A 29 -3.18 -22.07 -14.06
N HIS A 30 -3.52 -22.84 -15.09
CA HIS A 30 -4.90 -22.95 -15.55
C HIS A 30 -5.81 -23.44 -14.40
N GLY A 31 -6.90 -22.71 -14.16
CA GLY A 31 -7.87 -23.03 -13.10
C GLY A 31 -7.59 -22.39 -11.73
N GLU A 32 -6.42 -21.79 -11.51
CA GLU A 32 -6.12 -21.06 -10.26
C GLU A 32 -6.79 -19.68 -10.21
N TYR A 33 -7.01 -19.07 -11.38
CA TYR A 33 -7.63 -17.76 -11.48
C TYR A 33 -8.38 -17.58 -12.80
N VAL A 34 -9.23 -16.55 -12.86
CA VAL A 34 -9.88 -16.15 -14.12
C VAL A 34 -8.86 -15.48 -15.05
N GLN A 35 -8.93 -15.75 -16.36
CA GLN A 35 -8.06 -15.14 -17.39
C GLN A 35 -6.54 -15.26 -17.09
N THR A 36 -6.03 -16.49 -16.99
CA THR A 36 -4.64 -16.76 -16.57
C THR A 36 -3.56 -16.44 -17.61
N LYS A 37 -3.93 -16.09 -18.84
CA LYS A 37 -2.96 -15.91 -19.94
C LYS A 37 -2.06 -14.70 -19.68
N GLY A 38 -0.77 -14.96 -19.47
CA GLY A 38 0.25 -13.93 -19.25
C GLY A 38 0.31 -13.38 -17.82
N GLN A 39 -0.49 -13.93 -16.90
CA GLN A 39 -0.49 -13.51 -15.51
C GLN A 39 0.56 -14.25 -14.70
N VAL A 40 1.07 -13.60 -13.65
CA VAL A 40 2.04 -14.16 -12.70
C VAL A 40 1.63 -13.90 -11.25
N TRP A 41 1.96 -14.83 -10.37
CA TRP A 41 1.90 -14.68 -8.93
C TRP A 41 3.27 -14.38 -8.35
N ALA A 42 3.32 -13.51 -7.35
CA ALA A 42 4.49 -13.37 -6.48
C ALA A 42 4.36 -14.36 -5.32
N THR A 43 4.91 -15.56 -5.49
CA THR A 43 4.96 -16.58 -4.45
C THR A 43 5.99 -16.18 -3.41
N ALA A 44 5.55 -15.93 -2.18
CA ALA A 44 6.42 -15.54 -1.07
C ALA A 44 7.44 -16.64 -0.74
N ASN A 45 8.67 -16.26 -0.42
CA ASN A 45 9.63 -17.16 0.17
C ASN A 45 9.15 -17.55 1.59
N ALA A 46 8.73 -18.80 1.76
CA ALA A 46 8.14 -19.29 3.00
C ALA A 46 9.11 -19.22 4.19
N ASP A 47 10.38 -19.56 3.98
CA ASP A 47 11.39 -19.53 5.06
C ASP A 47 11.61 -18.10 5.54
N ALA A 48 11.75 -17.14 4.62
CA ALA A 48 11.87 -15.73 4.96
C ALA A 48 10.63 -15.19 5.67
N ALA A 49 9.44 -15.62 5.29
CA ALA A 49 8.21 -15.27 6.00
C ALA A 49 8.19 -15.83 7.43
N VAL A 50 8.62 -17.07 7.62
CA VAL A 50 8.72 -17.70 8.94
C VAL A 50 9.73 -16.95 9.82
N GLU A 51 10.91 -16.60 9.29
CA GLU A 51 11.89 -15.80 10.03
C GLU A 51 11.35 -14.42 10.42
N ALA A 52 10.62 -13.76 9.51
CA ALA A 52 9.96 -12.49 9.82
C ALA A 52 8.94 -12.62 10.97
N LEU A 53 8.13 -13.68 10.96
CA LEU A 53 7.18 -13.95 12.05
C LEU A 53 7.89 -14.27 13.37
N ARG A 54 9.01 -14.99 13.33
CA ARG A 54 9.86 -15.24 14.52
C ARG A 54 10.42 -13.94 15.09
N MET A 55 10.89 -13.02 14.25
CA MET A 55 11.35 -11.69 14.70
C MET A 55 10.24 -10.88 15.37
N VAL A 56 9.03 -10.88 14.79
CA VAL A 56 7.86 -10.22 15.39
C VAL A 56 7.55 -10.79 16.78
N TYR A 57 7.57 -12.12 16.91
CA TYR A 57 7.31 -12.79 18.19
C TYR A 57 8.40 -12.51 19.23
N ALA A 58 9.67 -12.53 18.82
CA ALA A 58 10.80 -12.31 19.71
C ALA A 58 10.95 -10.85 20.16
N SER A 59 10.42 -9.89 19.40
CA SER A 59 10.56 -8.45 19.67
C SER A 59 9.28 -7.67 19.36
N PRO A 60 8.21 -7.86 20.16
CA PRO A 60 6.92 -7.23 19.90
C PRO A 60 6.99 -5.69 19.93
N GLY A 61 7.87 -5.11 20.75
CA GLY A 61 8.06 -3.65 20.79
C GLY A 61 8.64 -3.07 19.50
N ASP A 62 9.59 -3.77 18.85
CA ASP A 62 10.10 -3.35 17.54
C ASP A 62 9.02 -3.50 16.46
N ALA A 63 8.27 -4.61 16.49
CA ALA A 63 7.16 -4.84 15.58
C ALA A 63 6.09 -3.75 15.71
N GLU A 64 5.74 -3.33 16.93
CA GLU A 64 4.82 -2.23 17.17
C GLU A 64 5.39 -0.89 16.68
N ALA A 65 6.67 -0.61 16.93
CA ALA A 65 7.32 0.60 16.44
C ALA A 65 7.31 0.68 14.90
N ARG A 66 7.59 -0.44 14.21
CA ARG A 66 7.47 -0.55 12.75
C ARG A 66 6.04 -0.28 12.29
N ALA A 67 5.05 -0.90 12.92
CA ALA A 67 3.65 -0.72 12.58
C ALA A 67 3.20 0.74 12.73
N ARG A 68 3.61 1.43 13.81
CA ARG A 68 3.33 2.85 14.00
C ARG A 68 3.96 3.72 12.92
N ARG A 69 5.21 3.44 12.53
CA ARG A 69 5.86 4.15 11.40
C ARG A 69 5.13 3.90 10.09
N GLY A 70 4.76 2.65 9.80
CA GLY A 70 4.00 2.32 8.60
C GLY A 70 2.65 3.02 8.52
N PHE A 71 1.94 3.11 9.65
CA PHE A 71 0.67 3.85 9.71
C PHE A 71 0.85 5.35 9.50
N ALA A 72 1.88 5.95 10.11
CA ALA A 72 2.21 7.37 9.88
C ALA A 72 2.54 7.61 8.39
N PHE A 73 3.38 6.76 7.80
CA PHE A 73 3.75 6.83 6.39
C PHE A 73 2.53 6.73 5.45
N LEU A 74 1.61 5.79 5.71
CA LEU A 74 0.36 5.67 4.95
C LEU A 74 -0.50 6.94 5.04
N LYS A 75 -0.63 7.54 6.22
CA LYS A 75 -1.39 8.78 6.38
C LYS A 75 -0.77 9.94 5.62
N GLU A 76 0.54 10.04 5.64
CA GLU A 76 1.29 11.12 4.99
C GLU A 76 1.27 10.98 3.46
N GLN A 77 1.38 9.76 2.94
CA GLN A 77 1.61 9.52 1.51
C GLN A 77 0.36 9.04 0.75
N GLN A 78 -0.56 8.35 1.43
CA GLN A 78 -1.66 7.61 0.80
C GLN A 78 -3.04 7.98 1.36
N SER A 79 -3.17 9.12 2.04
CA SER A 79 -4.50 9.61 2.44
C SER A 79 -5.34 10.04 1.24
N LEU A 80 -6.67 10.00 1.38
CA LEU A 80 -7.61 10.39 0.33
C LEU A 80 -7.30 11.77 -0.26
N VAL A 81 -6.89 12.72 0.57
CA VAL A 81 -6.54 14.08 0.14
C VAL A 81 -5.27 14.06 -0.71
N VAL A 82 -4.25 13.30 -0.33
CA VAL A 82 -2.97 13.22 -1.05
C VAL A 82 -3.16 12.52 -2.39
N VAL A 83 -3.83 11.36 -2.40
CA VAL A 83 -4.14 10.62 -3.63
C VAL A 83 -5.05 11.45 -4.54
N GLY A 84 -6.08 12.09 -3.99
CA GLY A 84 -6.99 12.96 -4.75
C GLY A 84 -6.27 14.12 -5.43
N ARG A 85 -5.33 14.79 -4.73
CA ARG A 85 -4.48 15.83 -5.33
C ARG A 85 -3.63 15.28 -6.46
N ARG A 86 -3.04 14.10 -6.30
CA ARG A 86 -2.23 13.45 -7.34
C ARG A 86 -3.05 13.11 -8.58
N ILE A 87 -4.24 12.56 -8.41
CA ILE A 87 -5.16 12.28 -9.52
C ILE A 87 -5.57 13.58 -10.21
N ALA A 88 -5.97 14.60 -9.46
CA ALA A 88 -6.37 15.89 -10.01
C ALA A 88 -5.22 16.54 -10.80
N GLN A 89 -3.98 16.46 -10.30
CA GLN A 89 -2.81 16.94 -11.01
C GLN A 89 -2.63 16.23 -12.36
N ILE A 90 -2.68 14.89 -12.38
CA ILE A 90 -2.57 14.10 -13.63
C ILE A 90 -3.67 14.50 -14.62
N LEU A 91 -4.91 14.60 -14.17
CA LEU A 91 -6.04 15.00 -15.03
C LEU A 91 -5.86 16.40 -15.59
N TRP A 92 -5.34 17.34 -14.80
CA TRP A 92 -5.06 18.71 -15.24
C TRP A 92 -3.91 18.76 -16.25
N GLU A 93 -2.82 18.05 -16.00
CA GLU A 93 -1.68 17.93 -16.92
C GLU A 93 -2.11 17.34 -18.28
N HIS A 94 -3.13 16.49 -18.29
CA HIS A 94 -3.75 15.95 -19.51
C HIS A 94 -4.90 16.79 -20.07
N GLY A 95 -5.20 17.97 -19.51
CA GLY A 95 -6.24 18.87 -20.00
C GLY A 95 -7.68 18.36 -19.80
N LEU A 96 -7.88 17.37 -18.94
CA LEU A 96 -9.18 16.75 -18.68
C LEU A 96 -10.00 17.50 -17.63
N ILE A 97 -9.35 18.34 -16.81
CA ILE A 97 -10.00 19.23 -15.84
C ILE A 97 -9.34 20.61 -15.83
N GLN A 98 -10.06 21.60 -15.30
CA GLN A 98 -9.48 22.90 -14.97
C GLN A 98 -8.47 22.75 -13.83
N GLN A 99 -7.51 23.68 -13.73
CA GLN A 99 -6.48 23.65 -12.69
C GLN A 99 -7.14 23.49 -11.31
N PRO A 100 -6.73 22.49 -10.52
CA PRO A 100 -7.28 22.30 -9.18
C PRO A 100 -6.99 23.56 -8.36
N THR A 101 -8.00 24.34 -8.06
CA THR A 101 -7.89 25.44 -7.11
C THR A 101 -7.76 24.83 -5.71
N GLY A 102 -7.01 25.50 -4.82
CA GLY A 102 -6.75 25.02 -3.45
C GLY A 102 -8.05 24.71 -2.67
N PRO A 103 -7.96 24.07 -1.49
CA PRO A 103 -9.12 23.46 -0.83
C PRO A 103 -10.27 24.45 -0.66
N ASP A 104 -11.43 24.09 -1.21
CA ASP A 104 -12.71 24.74 -0.91
C ASP A 104 -13.08 24.39 0.54
N THR A 105 -13.01 25.37 1.44
CA THR A 105 -13.29 25.20 2.86
C THR A 105 -14.78 25.13 3.20
N THR A 106 -15.66 25.01 2.20
CA THR A 106 -17.11 24.94 2.43
C THR A 106 -17.55 23.52 2.82
N VAL A 107 -17.34 23.17 4.10
CA VAL A 107 -18.14 22.12 4.74
C VAL A 107 -19.57 22.68 4.91
N PRO A 108 -20.62 22.08 4.33
CA PRO A 108 -21.98 22.52 4.61
C PRO A 108 -22.28 22.21 6.08
N ALA A 109 -22.60 23.25 6.85
CA ALA A 109 -23.01 23.11 8.24
C ALA A 109 -24.16 22.10 8.32
N GLY A 110 -23.90 20.98 9.01
CA GLY A 110 -24.90 19.95 9.25
C GLY A 110 -26.13 20.56 9.93
N ARG A 111 -27.31 20.27 9.38
CA ARG A 111 -28.58 20.63 10.01
C ARG A 111 -28.74 19.81 11.29
N SER A 112 -28.65 20.47 12.43
CA SER A 112 -29.11 19.96 13.72
C SER A 112 -30.64 19.83 13.69
N SER A 113 -31.15 18.66 14.04
CA SER A 113 -32.53 18.41 14.50
C SER A 113 -32.50 17.99 15.95
#